data_AF-H2A079-F1
#
_entry.id   AF-H2A079-F1
#
_cell.length_a   1.000
_cell.length_b   1.000
_cell.length_c   1.000
_cell.angle_alpha   90.00
_cell.angle_beta   90.00
_cell.angle_gamma   90.00
#
_symmetry.space_group_name_H-M   'P 1'
#
loop_
_entity.id
_entity.type
_entity.pdbx_description
1 polymer ?
#
loop_
_entity_poly.entity_id
_entity_poly.type
_entity_poly.pdbx_seq_one_letter_code
_entity_poly.pdbx_strand_id
1 'polypeptide(L)'
;MGEAAGSVPCRAPALQTKVFKYRIWDMNQQSLYLRDDQLVAGHLQGANAALEEKVFWVPNRFFKHELQPVIMGIRNGTRCLACPAAPQPTLQLQDGLWRFESAANPGWFLCTSARAHQPLGLSRRPDAAHVLDFYFQLC
;
A
#
# COMPACT_ATOMS: atom_id res chain seq x y z
N MET A 1 45.16 -8.26 -33.23
CA MET A 1 45.12 -7.81 -31.82
C MET A 1 44.55 -6.40 -31.84
N GLY A 2 43.33 -6.07 -31.43
CA GLY A 2 42.15 -6.79 -30.96
C GLY A 2 40.99 -5.79 -31.05
N GLU A 3 39.75 -6.29 -31.15
CA GLU A 3 38.54 -5.47 -31.23
C GLU A 3 38.27 -4.66 -29.95
N ALA A 4 37.60 -3.51 -30.10
CA ALA A 4 36.73 -2.97 -29.06
C ALA A 4 35.55 -2.26 -29.72
N ALA A 5 34.48 -3.01 -29.97
CA ALA A 5 33.18 -2.47 -30.32
C ALA A 5 32.66 -1.61 -29.14
N GLY A 6 32.34 -0.35 -29.44
CA GLY A 6 31.71 0.56 -28.47
C GLY A 6 30.38 -0.02 -28.00
N SER A 7 30.28 -0.25 -26.69
CA SER A 7 29.05 -0.63 -26.03
C SER A 7 28.05 0.52 -26.10
N VAL A 8 27.05 0.36 -26.97
CA VAL A 8 25.86 1.22 -26.96
C VAL A 8 25.13 0.95 -25.63
N PRO A 9 24.87 1.96 -24.78
CA PRO A 9 24.04 1.75 -23.62
C PRO A 9 22.64 1.37 -24.11
N CYS A 10 22.18 0.17 -23.76
CA CYS A 10 20.79 -0.22 -23.96
C CYS A 10 19.91 0.78 -23.21
N ARG A 11 19.35 1.77 -23.93
CA ARG A 11 18.23 2.55 -23.41
C ARG A 11 17.05 1.60 -23.28
N ALA A 12 16.88 1.03 -22.09
CA ALA A 12 15.62 0.41 -21.71
C ALA A 12 14.54 1.47 -21.97
N PRO A 13 13.44 1.13 -22.69
CA PRO A 13 12.35 2.07 -22.89
C PRO A 13 11.93 2.56 -21.51
N ALA A 14 11.82 3.88 -21.34
CA ALA A 14 11.28 4.47 -20.13
C ALA A 14 9.85 3.93 -19.98
N LEU A 15 9.72 2.86 -19.20
CA LEU A 15 8.46 2.19 -18.96
C LEU A 15 7.65 3.18 -18.12
N GLN A 16 6.87 4.04 -18.77
CA GLN A 16 5.94 4.94 -18.09
C GLN A 16 4.89 4.07 -17.39
N THR A 17 5.21 3.60 -16.20
CA THR A 17 4.23 2.99 -15.33
C THR A 17 3.36 4.13 -14.84
N LYS A 18 2.07 4.07 -15.18
CA LYS A 18 1.10 5.05 -14.69
C LYS A 18 1.10 4.97 -13.16
N VAL A 19 1.57 6.05 -12.54
CA VAL A 19 1.52 6.22 -11.09
C VAL A 19 0.19 6.88 -10.78
N PHE A 20 -0.57 6.25 -9.90
CA PHE A 20 -1.84 6.79 -9.44
C PHE A 20 -1.68 7.33 -8.03
N LYS A 21 -2.36 8.43 -7.71
CA LYS A 21 -2.31 9.06 -6.39
C LYS A 21 -3.69 9.00 -5.77
N TYR A 22 -3.77 8.47 -4.55
CA TYR A 22 -5.02 8.21 -3.85
C TYR A 22 -5.04 8.80 -2.46
N ARG A 23 -6.25 9.10 -2.00
CA ARG A 23 -6.61 9.18 -0.58
C ARG A 23 -7.11 7.82 -0.14
N ILE A 24 -6.73 7.39 1.06
CA ILE A 24 -7.21 6.16 1.68
C ILE A 24 -7.65 6.50 3.11
N TRP A 25 -8.80 6.00 3.50
CA TRP A 25 -9.30 6.08 4.87
C TRP A 25 -10.11 4.83 5.21
N ASP A 26 -10.19 4.51 6.49
CA ASP A 26 -10.95 3.34 6.95
C ASP A 26 -12.45 3.63 7.11
N MET A 27 -13.24 2.59 7.39
CA MET A 27 -14.68 2.74 7.64
C MET A 27 -15.03 3.59 8.86
N ASN A 28 -14.11 3.72 9.81
CA ASN A 28 -14.26 4.57 11.00
C ASN A 28 -13.88 6.03 10.72
N GLN A 29 -13.69 6.41 9.46
CA GLN A 29 -13.32 7.76 9.01
C GLN A 29 -11.94 8.22 9.53
N GLN A 30 -11.03 7.28 9.76
CA GLN A 30 -9.65 7.59 10.07
C GLN A 30 -8.83 7.71 8.78
N SER A 31 -8.24 8.89 8.59
CA SER A 31 -7.29 9.15 7.50
C SER A 31 -5.90 8.64 7.88
N LEU A 32 -5.14 8.21 6.87
CA LEU A 32 -3.74 7.84 7.05
C LEU A 32 -2.86 9.09 7.13
N TYR A 33 -1.91 9.13 8.06
CA TYR A 33 -0.90 10.18 8.15
C TYR A 33 0.41 9.64 8.75
N LEU A 34 1.50 10.39 8.58
CA LEU A 34 2.79 10.03 9.16
C LEU A 34 3.00 10.68 10.52
N ARG A 35 3.44 9.87 11.48
CA ARG A 35 3.83 10.29 12.82
C ARG A 35 4.98 9.42 13.31
N ASP A 36 6.06 10.05 13.76
CA ASP A 36 7.23 9.35 14.34
C ASP A 36 7.75 8.22 13.44
N ASP A 37 7.78 8.50 12.14
CA ASP A 37 8.16 7.58 11.06
C ASP A 37 7.29 6.32 10.87
N GLN A 38 6.15 6.27 11.55
CA GLN A 38 5.12 5.26 11.37
C GLN A 38 3.94 5.84 10.58
N LEU A 39 3.35 5.01 9.72
CA LEU A 39 2.05 5.31 9.14
C LEU A 39 0.99 4.97 10.18
N VAL A 40 0.18 5.96 10.55
CA VAL A 40 -0.85 5.87 11.59
C VAL A 40 -2.21 6.27 11.02
N ALA A 41 -3.28 5.80 11.63
CA ALA A 41 -4.65 6.19 11.28
C ALA A 41 -5.25 7.07 12.37
N GLY A 42 -5.92 8.17 12.00
CA GLY A 42 -6.62 9.01 12.96
C GLY A 42 -7.58 9.99 12.32
N HIS A 43 -8.45 10.58 13.14
CA HIS A 43 -9.39 11.62 12.72
C HIS A 43 -8.66 12.95 12.54
N LEU A 44 -8.45 13.36 11.30
CA LEU A 44 -7.81 14.64 10.96
C LEU A 44 -8.88 15.70 10.71
N GLN A 45 -8.80 16.83 11.42
CA GLN A 45 -9.75 17.94 11.31
C GLN A 45 -9.03 19.29 11.36
N GLY A 46 -9.67 20.32 10.80
CA GLY A 46 -9.12 21.67 10.76
C GLY A 46 -7.74 21.71 10.08
N ALA A 47 -6.78 22.40 10.70
CA ALA A 47 -5.41 22.50 10.19
C ALA A 47 -4.71 21.13 10.04
N ASN A 48 -5.09 20.15 10.87
CA ASN A 48 -4.48 18.81 10.82
C ASN A 48 -4.92 18.00 9.59
N ALA A 49 -5.96 18.42 8.86
CA ALA A 49 -6.35 17.79 7.59
C ALA A 49 -5.22 17.83 6.55
N ALA A 50 -4.31 18.82 6.64
CA ALA A 50 -3.14 18.92 5.78
C ALA A 50 -2.08 17.83 6.03
N LEU A 51 -2.17 17.11 7.16
CA LEU A 51 -1.25 16.01 7.50
C LEU A 51 -1.60 14.71 6.78
N GLU A 52 -2.76 14.62 6.12
CA GLU A 52 -3.20 13.41 5.43
C GLU A 52 -2.17 12.96 4.38
N GLU A 53 -1.64 11.75 4.56
CA GLU A 53 -0.67 11.16 3.66
C GLU A 53 -1.36 10.68 2.39
N LYS A 54 -0.75 10.97 1.23
CA LYS A 54 -1.24 10.50 -0.06
C LYS A 54 -0.52 9.21 -0.42
N VAL A 55 -1.29 8.21 -0.83
CA VAL A 55 -0.74 6.91 -1.18
C VAL A 55 -0.64 6.80 -2.70
N PHE A 56 0.53 6.44 -3.19
CA PHE A 56 0.86 6.27 -4.60
C PHE A 56 0.79 4.80 -4.94
N TRP A 57 0.06 4.43 -5.98
CA TRP A 57 -0.07 3.03 -6.39
C TRP A 57 0.53 2.81 -7.77
N VAL A 58 1.32 1.74 -7.88
CA VAL A 58 1.81 1.21 -9.15
C VAL A 58 1.48 -0.28 -9.25
N PRO A 59 1.04 -0.76 -10.43
CA PRO A 59 0.84 -2.20 -10.63
C PRO A 59 2.13 -2.97 -10.44
N ASN A 60 2.08 -4.07 -9.69
CA ASN A 60 3.19 -4.98 -9.50
C ASN A 60 3.17 -6.07 -10.59
N ARG A 61 3.96 -5.86 -11.65
CA ARG A 61 3.98 -6.75 -12.82
C ARG A 61 4.67 -8.10 -12.60
N PHE A 62 5.25 -8.33 -11.42
CA PHE A 62 5.90 -9.60 -11.08
C PHE A 62 4.92 -10.69 -10.63
N PHE A 63 3.67 -10.32 -10.35
CA PHE A 63 2.61 -11.23 -9.90
C PHE A 63 1.55 -11.42 -10.99
N LYS A 64 0.77 -12.50 -10.90
CA LYS A 64 -0.34 -12.78 -11.84
C LYS A 64 -1.32 -11.61 -11.86
N HIS A 65 -1.68 -11.16 -13.06
CA HIS A 65 -2.53 -9.98 -13.27
C HIS A 65 -3.94 -10.11 -12.66
N GLU A 66 -4.45 -11.34 -12.51
CA GLU A 66 -5.78 -11.65 -11.99
C GLU A 66 -6.04 -11.10 -10.58
N LEU A 67 -4.97 -10.91 -9.79
CA LEU A 67 -5.05 -10.43 -8.41
C LEU A 67 -4.85 -8.91 -8.28
N GLN A 68 -4.67 -8.19 -9.40
CA GLN A 68 -4.38 -6.75 -9.43
C GLN A 68 -3.35 -6.30 -8.38
N PRO A 69 -2.18 -6.97 -8.32
CA PRO A 69 -1.18 -6.74 -7.29
C PRO A 69 -0.63 -5.31 -7.41
N VAL A 70 -0.49 -4.60 -6.30
CA VAL A 70 -0.01 -3.21 -6.26
C VAL A 70 1.19 -3.05 -5.33
N ILE A 71 2.06 -2.09 -5.64
CA ILE A 71 3.02 -1.52 -4.70
C ILE A 71 2.46 -0.19 -4.22
N MET A 72 2.42 -0.01 -2.91
CA MET A 72 1.96 1.22 -2.27
C MET A 72 3.15 2.06 -1.82
N GLY A 73 3.30 3.23 -2.43
CA GLY A 73 4.23 4.27 -2.04
C GLY A 73 3.59 5.34 -1.16
N ILE A 74 4.37 5.92 -0.26
CA ILE A 74 4.06 7.11 0.54
C ILE A 74 5.22 8.11 0.39
N ARG A 75 5.10 9.31 0.97
CA ARG A 75 6.12 10.37 0.88
C ARG A 75 6.46 10.68 -0.56
N ASN A 76 5.43 10.92 -1.36
CA ASN A 76 5.56 11.18 -2.80
C ASN A 76 6.29 10.05 -3.57
N GLY A 77 6.11 8.80 -3.13
CA GLY A 77 6.70 7.61 -3.75
C GLY A 77 8.15 7.32 -3.34
N THR A 78 8.73 8.07 -2.40
CA THR A 78 10.10 7.84 -1.93
C THR A 78 10.22 6.67 -0.95
N ARG A 79 9.09 6.22 -0.37
CA ARG A 79 9.02 5.07 0.54
C ARG A 79 7.84 4.20 0.18
N CYS A 80 7.92 2.91 0.47
CA CYS A 80 6.86 1.95 0.20
C CYS A 80 6.43 1.20 1.45
N LEU A 81 5.18 0.75 1.47
CA LEU A 81 4.73 -0.27 2.42
C LEU A 81 5.37 -1.60 2.02
N ALA A 82 5.93 -2.29 3.00
CA ALA A 82 6.55 -3.60 2.83
C ALA A 82 6.06 -4.54 3.92
N CYS A 83 5.90 -5.82 3.56
CA CYS A 83 5.58 -6.87 4.51
C CYS A 83 6.68 -7.95 4.47
N PRO A 84 7.40 -8.19 5.57
CA PRO A 84 8.40 -9.28 5.63
C PRO A 84 7.71 -10.65 5.60
N ALA A 85 8.29 -11.62 4.91
CA ALA A 85 7.70 -12.97 4.72
C ALA A 85 7.60 -13.78 6.03
N ALA A 86 6.58 -14.64 6.14
CA ALA A 86 6.26 -15.50 7.28
C ALA A 86 5.64 -16.85 6.81
N PRO A 87 5.64 -17.91 7.65
CA PRO A 87 5.25 -19.24 7.21
C PRO A 87 3.72 -19.47 7.17
N GLN A 88 3.25 -20.07 6.07
CA GLN A 88 1.95 -20.70 5.78
C GLN A 88 0.70 -19.79 5.55
N PRO A 89 0.17 -19.79 4.30
CA PRO A 89 -1.11 -19.18 3.98
C PRO A 89 -2.24 -20.16 3.59
N THR A 90 -3.49 -19.68 3.68
CA THR A 90 -4.71 -20.29 3.10
C THR A 90 -5.53 -19.23 2.37
N LEU A 91 -6.14 -19.58 1.22
CA LEU A 91 -6.78 -18.67 0.27
C LEU A 91 -8.31 -18.57 0.49
N GLN A 92 -8.91 -17.37 0.43
CA GLN A 92 -10.36 -17.17 0.30
C GLN A 92 -10.71 -15.90 -0.52
N LEU A 93 -11.75 -15.99 -1.35
CA LEU A 93 -12.31 -14.87 -2.13
C LEU A 93 -13.39 -14.15 -1.32
N GLN A 94 -13.46 -12.82 -1.41
CA GLN A 94 -14.54 -12.02 -0.84
C GLN A 94 -14.89 -10.82 -1.74
N ASP A 95 -16.17 -10.43 -1.73
CA ASP A 95 -16.69 -9.26 -2.44
C ASP A 95 -16.97 -8.10 -1.47
N GLY A 96 -16.77 -6.87 -1.95
CA GLY A 96 -17.15 -5.63 -1.27
C GLY A 96 -16.10 -5.07 -0.32
N LEU A 97 -15.86 -3.75 -0.43
CA LEU A 97 -14.81 -2.98 0.27
C LEU A 97 -13.38 -3.41 -0.09
N TRP A 98 -12.44 -2.47 -0.05
CA TRP A 98 -11.07 -2.76 -0.45
C TRP A 98 -10.28 -3.27 0.74
N ARG A 99 -9.80 -4.50 0.64
CA ARG A 99 -8.82 -5.08 1.55
C ARG A 99 -7.51 -5.28 0.83
N PHE A 100 -6.42 -4.88 1.48
CA PHE A 100 -5.09 -4.99 0.91
C PHE A 100 -4.36 -6.15 1.55
N GLU A 101 -4.27 -7.27 0.84
CA GLU A 101 -3.56 -8.45 1.26
C GLU A 101 -2.05 -8.31 1.03
N SER A 102 -1.25 -8.78 1.97
CA SER A 102 0.20 -8.89 1.81
C SER A 102 0.55 -9.96 0.78
N ALA A 103 1.16 -9.54 -0.33
CA ALA A 103 1.69 -10.47 -1.33
C ALA A 103 2.77 -11.43 -0.77
N ALA A 104 3.51 -11.00 0.26
CA ALA A 104 4.52 -11.83 0.93
C ALA A 104 3.93 -12.78 1.98
N ASN A 105 2.69 -12.55 2.43
CA ASN A 105 2.03 -13.28 3.51
C ASN A 105 0.53 -13.42 3.22
N PRO A 106 0.14 -14.35 2.34
CA PRO A 106 -1.27 -14.46 2.01
C PRO A 106 -2.11 -14.81 3.25
N GLY A 107 -3.32 -14.25 3.32
CA GLY A 107 -4.22 -14.27 4.47
C GLY A 107 -3.98 -13.16 5.50
N TRP A 108 -2.92 -12.35 5.36
CA TRP A 108 -2.69 -11.16 6.19
C TRP A 108 -3.06 -9.89 5.44
N PHE A 109 -3.93 -9.09 6.02
CA PHE A 109 -4.48 -7.88 5.44
C PHE A 109 -4.02 -6.66 6.21
N LEU A 110 -3.77 -5.55 5.50
CA LEU A 110 -3.58 -4.23 6.10
C LEU A 110 -4.77 -3.91 7.01
N CYS A 111 -4.51 -3.41 8.21
CA CYS A 111 -5.57 -2.99 9.13
C CYS A 111 -5.21 -1.74 9.92
N THR A 112 -6.24 -1.00 10.33
CA THR A 112 -6.17 0.08 11.33
C THR A 112 -6.74 -0.41 12.66
N SER A 113 -6.34 0.22 13.76
CA SER A 113 -6.97 -0.03 15.05
C SER A 113 -8.27 0.76 15.16
N ALA A 114 -9.28 0.22 15.84
CA ALA A 114 -10.45 0.98 16.27
C ALA A 114 -10.08 2.17 17.17
N ARG A 115 -8.92 2.13 17.84
CA ARG A 115 -8.37 3.25 18.60
C ARG A 115 -7.60 4.18 17.66
N ALA A 116 -7.90 5.47 17.73
CA ALA A 116 -7.20 6.48 16.95
C ALA A 116 -5.70 6.56 17.30
N HIS A 117 -4.92 6.99 16.31
CA HIS A 117 -3.49 7.29 16.41
C HIS A 117 -2.62 6.07 16.72
N GLN A 118 -3.09 4.89 16.36
CA GLN A 118 -2.28 3.67 16.41
C GLN A 118 -1.57 3.45 15.06
N PRO A 119 -0.38 2.81 15.08
CA PRO A 119 0.28 2.34 13.87
C PRO A 119 -0.62 1.41 13.06
N LEU A 120 -0.45 1.44 11.74
CA LEU A 120 -1.05 0.42 10.89
C LEU A 120 -0.44 -0.93 11.20
N GLY A 121 -1.25 -1.97 11.08
CA GLY A 121 -0.85 -3.34 11.35
C GLY A 121 -1.26 -4.29 10.24
N LEU A 122 -1.08 -5.58 10.52
CA LEU A 122 -1.60 -6.67 9.71
C LEU A 122 -2.49 -7.56 10.57
N SER A 123 -3.65 -7.93 10.07
CA SER A 123 -4.56 -8.88 10.72
C SER A 123 -5.07 -9.92 9.73
N ARG A 124 -5.40 -11.10 10.25
CA ARG A 124 -5.99 -12.20 9.45
C ARG A 124 -7.52 -12.15 9.42
N ARG A 125 -8.14 -11.45 10.36
CA ARG A 125 -9.61 -11.39 10.50
C ARG A 125 -10.03 -10.01 10.99
N PRO A 126 -11.17 -9.48 10.51
CA PRO A 126 -11.79 -8.33 11.14
C PRO A 126 -12.28 -8.73 12.54
N ASP A 127 -12.10 -7.81 13.48
CA ASP A 127 -12.64 -7.92 14.83
C ASP A 127 -13.01 -6.51 15.33
N ALA A 128 -13.53 -6.41 16.55
CA ALA A 128 -13.92 -5.12 17.13
C ALA A 128 -12.73 -4.15 17.33
N ALA A 129 -11.49 -4.63 17.29
CA ALA A 129 -10.28 -3.85 17.49
C ALA A 129 -9.56 -3.51 16.17
N HIS A 130 -9.81 -4.22 15.08
CA HIS A 130 -9.09 -4.10 13.81
C HIS A 130 -10.04 -3.97 12.62
N VAL A 131 -9.92 -2.85 11.90
CA VAL A 131 -10.67 -2.57 10.67
C VAL A 131 -9.79 -2.93 9.47
N LEU A 132 -10.29 -3.79 8.58
CA LEU A 132 -9.56 -4.25 7.39
C LEU A 132 -10.09 -3.59 6.10
N ASP A 133 -11.22 -2.91 6.20
CA ASP A 133 -11.97 -2.38 5.08
C ASP A 133 -11.68 -0.89 4.90
N PHE A 134 -11.25 -0.54 3.68
CA PHE A 134 -10.85 0.81 3.33
C PHE A 134 -11.68 1.37 2.17
N TYR A 135 -11.87 2.68 2.22
CA TYR A 135 -12.26 3.48 1.07
C TYR A 135 -11.01 4.03 0.40
N PHE A 136 -11.08 4.22 -0.91
CA PHE A 136 -10.07 4.99 -1.62
C PHE A 136 -10.70 5.93 -2.65
N GLN A 137 -10.02 7.04 -2.91
CA GLN A 137 -10.45 8.03 -3.89
C GLN A 137 -9.24 8.53 -4.68
N LEU A 138 -9.35 8.53 -6.01
CA LEU A 138 -8.34 9.09 -6.90
C LEU A 138 -8.23 10.60 -6.66
N CYS A 139 -7.00 11.10 -6.56
CA CYS A 139 -6.69 12.53 -6.42
C CYS A 139 -6.67 13.24 -7.76
#